data_AF-A0A8T4W431-F1
#
_entry.id   AF-A0A8T4W431-F1
#
_cell.length_a   1.000
_cell.length_b   1.000
_cell.length_c   1.000
_cell.angle_alpha   90.00
_cell.angle_beta   90.00
_cell.angle_gamma   90.00
#
_symmetry.space_group_name_H-M   'P 1'
#
loop_
_entity.id
_entity.type
_entity.pdbx_description
1 polymer ?
#
loop_
_entity_poly.entity_id
_entity_poly.type
_entity_poly.pdbx_seq_one_letter_code
_entity_poly.pdbx_strand_id
1 'polypeptide(L)'
;LVEGSLLMLRTVRLALPVIASYPGYNHTLRDPSGHICIGGAGNDTYTGTASLVVDVGGDDIYTLGEAGEATLTVDIDGDDHYLGSAASSFLGIGMLYDTAGDDVYDTDGWSQSYTCGGITVLLDGAGHDSYRADDHAQACAHAGGIAVLLDISGSDVYRAGNRSQACSNANGLALLLDVTGDDSYTGGSYVQGSATAGGLALLLDCLGDDVYASAANAQGAGEGWAAGLTKVSTGLMVDVAGNDRYRATSRAQGYGIYAGVGCLTDLLGDDNYTASRSSQSYGTLFGIAMLMDFGGGNSYRQDTPLPGDREGGTSIKIDDISSLPSENLLSLLSYVRDHDIMPLSSFLEFFR
;
A
#
# COMPACT_ATOMS: atom_id res chain seq x y z
N LEU A 1 -17.38 5.66 20.35
CA LEU A 1 -16.27 5.56 19.38
C LEU A 1 -16.36 6.67 18.35
N VAL A 2 -17.34 6.69 17.44
CA VAL A 2 -17.43 7.69 16.34
C VAL A 2 -17.43 9.16 16.81
N GLU A 3 -18.25 9.54 17.80
CA GLU A 3 -18.24 10.94 18.28
C GLU A 3 -16.93 11.33 18.97
N GLY A 4 -16.30 10.38 19.68
CA GLY A 4 -15.03 10.62 20.36
C GLY A 4 -13.86 10.78 19.40
N SER A 5 -13.80 9.96 18.34
CA SER A 5 -12.76 10.07 17.30
C SER A 5 -12.91 11.35 16.48
N LEU A 6 -14.14 11.72 16.10
CA LEU A 6 -14.39 12.99 15.41
C LEU A 6 -14.04 14.21 16.28
N LEU A 7 -14.32 14.15 17.58
CA LEU A 7 -13.94 15.21 18.50
C LEU A 7 -12.42 15.31 18.64
N MET A 8 -11.73 14.18 18.73
CA MET A 8 -10.27 14.13 18.85
C MET A 8 -9.61 14.73 17.59
N LEU A 9 -9.99 14.29 16.39
CA LEU A 9 -9.51 14.86 15.12
C LEU A 9 -9.76 16.36 15.02
N ARG A 10 -10.97 16.81 15.35
CA ARG A 10 -11.31 18.24 15.38
C ARG A 10 -10.45 19.02 16.38
N THR A 11 -10.12 18.40 17.52
CA THR A 11 -9.29 19.02 18.55
C THR A 11 -7.84 19.14 18.09
N VAL A 12 -7.28 18.07 17.49
CA VAL A 12 -5.94 18.09 16.90
C VAL A 12 -5.85 19.21 15.87
N ARG A 13 -6.75 19.25 14.88
CA ARG A 13 -6.81 20.33 13.88
C ARG A 13 -6.76 21.72 14.49
N LEU A 14 -7.59 21.99 15.51
CA LEU A 14 -7.65 23.31 16.14
C LEU A 14 -6.40 23.64 16.96
N ALA A 15 -5.68 22.63 17.43
CA ALA A 15 -4.49 22.76 18.25
C ALA A 15 -3.22 22.98 17.41
N LEU A 16 -3.09 22.34 16.24
CA LEU A 16 -1.92 22.43 15.35
C LEU A 16 -1.39 23.88 15.15
N PRO A 17 -2.19 24.85 14.68
CA PRO A 17 -1.69 26.21 14.46
C PRO A 17 -1.33 26.94 15.76
N VAL A 18 -1.90 26.51 16.89
CA VAL A 18 -1.55 27.05 18.21
C VAL A 18 -0.20 26.51 18.64
N ILE A 19 0.04 25.20 18.51
CA ILE A 19 1.30 24.55 18.86
C ILE A 19 2.46 25.11 18.03
N ALA A 20 2.29 25.20 16.71
CA ALA A 20 3.27 25.78 15.79
C ALA A 20 3.66 27.24 16.13
N SER A 21 2.80 27.98 16.85
CA SER A 21 3.09 29.35 17.27
C SER A 21 4.02 29.47 18.49
N TYR A 22 4.35 28.36 19.18
CA TYR A 22 5.23 28.33 20.34
C TYR A 22 6.57 27.65 20.01
N PRO A 23 7.67 28.41 19.85
CA PRO A 23 8.98 27.83 19.58
C PRO A 23 9.45 26.90 20.71
N GLY A 24 9.92 25.70 20.35
CA GLY A 24 10.42 24.69 21.30
C GLY A 24 9.33 24.05 22.17
N TYR A 25 8.07 24.08 21.71
CA TYR A 25 6.99 23.36 22.35
C TYR A 25 7.20 21.86 22.17
N ASN A 26 7.53 21.14 23.24
CA ASN A 26 7.62 19.69 23.23
C ASN A 26 7.17 19.15 24.59
N HIS A 27 6.13 18.31 24.59
CA HIS A 27 5.54 17.78 25.80
C HIS A 27 5.09 16.33 25.66
N THR A 28 5.45 15.52 26.67
CA THR A 28 4.90 14.18 26.86
C THR A 28 3.94 14.18 28.05
N LEU A 29 2.70 13.77 27.79
CA LEU A 29 1.65 13.53 28.78
C LEU A 29 1.42 12.02 28.91
N ARG A 30 0.68 11.63 29.95
CA ARG A 30 0.30 10.25 30.17
C ARG A 30 -1.15 10.15 30.62
N ASP A 31 -1.88 9.23 30.00
CA ASP A 31 -3.25 8.91 30.36
C ASP A 31 -3.39 7.38 30.52
N PRO A 32 -4.61 6.84 30.74
CA PRO A 32 -4.82 5.40 30.83
C PRO A 32 -4.49 4.62 29.55
N SER A 33 -4.51 5.27 28.37
CA SER A 33 -4.24 4.64 27.07
C SER A 33 -2.75 4.55 26.74
N GLY A 34 -1.93 5.48 27.24
CA GLY A 34 -0.50 5.49 26.98
C GLY A 34 0.15 6.85 27.16
N HIS A 35 1.32 7.02 26.53
CA HIS A 35 1.93 8.33 26.38
C HIS A 35 1.26 9.10 25.25
N ILE A 36 1.09 10.40 25.47
CA ILE A 36 0.63 11.36 24.46
C ILE A 36 1.80 12.32 24.25
N CYS A 37 2.42 12.29 23.08
CA CYS A 37 3.52 13.17 22.70
C CYS A 37 2.98 14.29 21.83
N ILE A 38 3.39 15.52 22.12
CA ILE A 38 3.08 16.70 21.31
C ILE A 38 4.39 17.43 21.04
N GLY A 39 4.84 17.43 19.79
CA GLY A 39 6.03 18.16 19.35
C GLY A 39 5.72 19.49 18.71
N GLY A 40 6.80 20.23 18.44
CA GLY A 40 6.79 21.60 17.95
C GLY A 40 7.42 21.65 16.56
N ALA A 41 7.66 22.84 16.01
CA ALA A 41 8.24 22.97 14.67
C ALA A 41 9.78 22.77 14.64
N GLY A 42 10.32 21.81 15.39
CA GLY A 42 11.76 21.59 15.43
C GLY A 42 12.11 20.16 15.75
N ASN A 43 13.26 19.74 15.22
CA ASN A 43 13.69 18.35 15.21
C ASN A 43 13.71 17.69 16.60
N ASP A 44 12.97 16.61 16.70
CA ASP A 44 12.66 15.85 17.89
C ASP A 44 12.96 14.34 17.67
N THR A 45 12.84 13.56 18.74
CA THR A 45 13.03 12.11 18.66
C THR A 45 12.03 11.41 19.58
N TYR A 46 11.15 10.63 18.95
CA TYR A 46 10.08 9.90 19.62
C TYR A 46 10.49 8.46 19.88
N THR A 47 10.56 8.07 21.16
CA THR A 47 11.03 6.73 21.55
C THR A 47 10.05 6.02 22.49
N GLY A 48 10.12 4.69 22.53
CA GLY A 48 9.30 3.88 23.45
C GLY A 48 7.94 3.57 22.85
N THR A 49 6.86 3.74 23.62
CA THR A 49 5.49 3.50 23.16
C THR A 49 4.62 4.71 23.45
N ALA A 50 3.78 5.08 22.49
CA ALA A 50 2.84 6.19 22.59
C ALA A 50 1.47 5.78 22.01
N SER A 51 0.39 6.21 22.65
CA SER A 51 -0.97 6.04 22.11
C SER A 51 -1.35 7.18 21.17
N LEU A 52 -0.73 8.36 21.33
CA LEU A 52 -0.89 9.50 20.45
C LEU A 52 0.45 10.22 20.28
N VAL A 53 0.83 10.50 19.05
CA VAL A 53 1.87 11.48 18.71
C VAL A 53 1.25 12.51 17.77
N VAL A 54 1.48 13.79 18.07
CA VAL A 54 1.14 14.91 17.21
C VAL A 54 2.38 15.77 17.12
N ASP A 55 3.07 15.71 15.99
CA ASP A 55 4.12 16.65 15.64
C ASP A 55 3.57 17.70 14.67
N VAL A 56 4.23 18.85 14.58
CA VAL A 56 3.79 19.96 13.74
C VAL A 56 4.86 20.43 12.75
N GLY A 57 6.09 19.94 12.84
CA GLY A 57 7.15 20.33 11.94
C GLY A 57 8.56 19.88 12.34
N GLY A 58 9.38 19.62 11.33
CA GLY A 58 10.84 19.49 11.45
C GLY A 58 11.30 18.05 11.31
N ASP A 59 12.53 17.87 10.84
CA ASP A 59 13.05 16.54 10.48
C ASP A 59 13.29 15.66 11.73
N ASP A 60 12.35 14.76 11.98
CA ASP A 60 12.17 14.00 13.21
C ASP A 60 12.59 12.54 13.08
N ILE A 61 12.80 11.89 14.23
CA ILE A 61 13.13 10.46 14.29
C ILE A 61 12.12 9.72 15.17
N TYR A 62 11.40 8.79 14.56
CA TYR A 62 10.40 7.95 15.22
C TYR A 62 10.92 6.53 15.45
N THR A 63 11.26 6.20 16.69
CA THR A 63 11.62 4.83 17.13
C THR A 63 10.54 4.25 18.06
N LEU A 64 9.27 4.42 17.69
CA LEU A 64 8.13 3.97 18.48
C LEU A 64 7.91 2.47 18.31
N GLY A 65 7.51 1.76 19.37
CA GLY A 65 7.03 0.39 19.29
C GLY A 65 5.51 0.31 19.21
N GLU A 66 4.97 -0.87 18.88
CA GLU A 66 3.53 -1.13 18.96
C GLU A 66 3.01 -0.84 20.38
N ALA A 67 1.89 -0.11 20.49
CA ALA A 67 1.37 0.34 21.77
C ALA A 67 -0.14 0.08 21.91
N GLY A 68 -0.53 -0.64 22.96
CA GLY A 68 -1.93 -0.73 23.39
C GLY A 68 -2.91 -1.28 22.34
N GLU A 69 -4.19 -0.92 22.47
CA GLU A 69 -5.27 -1.31 21.54
C GLU A 69 -5.48 -0.31 20.41
N ALA A 70 -4.97 0.92 20.56
CA ALA A 70 -5.16 2.01 19.61
C ALA A 70 -3.97 2.99 19.64
N THR A 71 -3.34 3.23 18.49
CA THR A 71 -2.31 4.25 18.29
C THR A 71 -2.68 5.20 17.16
N LEU A 72 -2.23 6.44 17.28
CA LEU A 72 -2.30 7.44 16.22
C LEU A 72 -1.03 8.29 16.25
N THR A 73 -0.30 8.33 15.15
CA THR A 73 0.76 9.29 14.87
C THR A 73 0.26 10.26 13.82
N VAL A 74 0.42 11.56 14.06
CA VAL A 74 0.13 12.65 13.14
C VAL A 74 1.40 13.47 13.02
N ASP A 75 2.01 13.45 11.83
CA ASP A 75 3.06 14.37 11.40
C ASP A 75 2.48 15.32 10.34
N ILE A 76 3.03 16.53 10.27
CA ILE A 76 2.51 17.62 9.43
C ILE A 76 3.53 18.13 8.42
N ASP A 77 4.82 18.13 8.72
CA ASP A 77 5.86 18.79 7.89
C ASP A 77 7.25 18.34 8.35
N GLY A 78 8.16 18.07 7.43
CA GLY A 78 9.56 17.74 7.75
C GLY A 78 10.01 16.48 7.03
N ASP A 79 11.32 16.30 6.85
CA ASP A 79 11.85 15.09 6.21
C ASP A 79 12.16 14.04 7.30
N ASP A 80 11.22 13.13 7.55
CA ASP A 80 11.21 12.32 8.76
C ASP A 80 11.76 10.90 8.60
N HIS A 81 12.17 10.32 9.73
CA HIS A 81 12.74 8.99 9.79
C HIS A 81 11.96 8.07 10.75
N TYR A 82 11.15 7.19 10.17
CA TYR A 82 10.38 6.17 10.89
C TYR A 82 11.15 4.86 10.98
N LEU A 83 11.84 4.66 12.10
CA LEU A 83 12.68 3.49 12.39
C LEU A 83 11.99 2.41 13.25
N GLY A 84 10.84 2.75 13.83
CA GLY A 84 10.08 1.88 14.73
C GLY A 84 8.94 1.14 14.03
N SER A 85 7.93 0.75 14.82
CA SER A 85 6.62 0.40 14.31
C SER A 85 5.91 1.64 13.79
N ALA A 86 5.68 1.67 12.49
CA ALA A 86 4.77 2.59 11.82
C ALA A 86 3.50 1.85 11.38
N ALA A 87 2.35 2.37 11.83
CA ALA A 87 1.02 1.82 11.57
C ALA A 87 0.94 0.28 11.66
N SER A 88 1.31 -0.33 12.80
CA SER A 88 1.18 -1.79 13.00
C SER A 88 0.21 -2.12 14.12
N SER A 89 -0.49 -3.27 14.02
CA SER A 89 -1.33 -3.74 15.12
C SER A 89 -1.62 -5.25 15.14
N PHE A 90 -1.71 -5.83 16.35
CA PHE A 90 -2.32 -7.13 16.61
C PHE A 90 -3.65 -6.96 17.36
N LEU A 91 -4.77 -7.27 16.69
CA LEU A 91 -6.15 -7.10 17.20
C LEU A 91 -6.54 -5.67 17.60
N GLY A 92 -5.73 -4.68 17.26
CA GLY A 92 -5.91 -3.26 17.63
C GLY A 92 -6.17 -2.35 16.42
N ILE A 93 -6.02 -1.05 16.66
CA ILE A 93 -6.05 0.01 15.65
C ILE A 93 -4.69 0.69 15.63
N GLY A 94 -4.04 0.78 14.47
CA GLY A 94 -2.78 1.51 14.32
C GLY A 94 -2.88 2.51 13.18
N MET A 95 -2.73 3.80 13.46
CA MET A 95 -2.83 4.85 12.45
C MET A 95 -1.55 5.70 12.42
N LEU A 96 -1.07 5.97 11.22
CA LEU A 96 -0.03 6.95 10.94
C LEU A 96 -0.56 7.86 9.83
N TYR A 97 -0.46 9.15 10.04
CA TYR A 97 -0.83 10.18 9.09
C TYR A 97 0.34 11.14 8.99
N ASP A 98 1.06 11.08 7.87
CA ASP A 98 2.05 12.05 7.46
C ASP A 98 1.42 12.96 6.38
N THR A 99 1.79 14.22 6.36
CA THR A 99 1.19 15.20 5.45
C THR A 99 2.15 15.72 4.40
N ALA A 100 3.45 15.85 4.72
CA ALA A 100 4.42 16.50 3.86
C ALA A 100 5.85 16.21 4.34
N GLY A 101 6.74 15.88 3.40
CA GLY A 101 8.12 15.57 3.72
C GLY A 101 8.71 14.63 2.69
N ASP A 102 10.03 14.62 2.49
CA ASP A 102 10.68 13.49 1.83
C ASP A 102 11.07 12.44 2.90
N ASP A 103 10.19 11.50 3.17
CA ASP A 103 10.22 10.64 4.36
C ASP A 103 10.89 9.27 4.15
N VAL A 104 11.48 8.78 5.23
CA VAL A 104 12.14 7.47 5.29
C VAL A 104 11.47 6.57 6.30
N TYR A 105 10.66 5.66 5.77
CA TYR A 105 10.01 4.58 6.47
C TYR A 105 10.89 3.32 6.51
N ASP A 106 11.91 3.28 7.37
CA ASP A 106 12.88 2.18 7.47
C ASP A 106 12.61 1.29 8.68
N THR A 107 11.71 0.33 8.49
CA THR A 107 11.18 -0.51 9.57
C THR A 107 11.63 -1.96 9.45
N ASP A 108 11.54 -2.71 10.54
CA ASP A 108 11.69 -4.18 10.49
C ASP A 108 10.45 -4.82 9.82
N GLY A 109 10.27 -6.14 9.95
CA GLY A 109 9.03 -6.79 9.53
C GLY A 109 7.80 -6.35 10.34
N TRP A 110 6.60 -6.69 9.86
CA TRP A 110 5.33 -6.44 10.55
C TRP A 110 5.01 -4.95 10.77
N SER A 111 5.32 -4.09 9.79
CA SER A 111 5.09 -2.63 9.85
C SER A 111 4.64 -2.02 8.50
N GLN A 112 4.62 -0.69 8.39
CA GLN A 112 4.08 0.10 7.28
C GLN A 112 2.70 -0.37 6.79
N SER A 113 1.76 -0.37 7.75
CA SER A 113 0.41 -0.91 7.67
C SER A 113 0.34 -2.44 7.62
N TYR A 114 0.83 -3.09 8.68
CA TYR A 114 0.60 -4.51 8.97
C TYR A 114 -0.49 -4.69 10.02
N THR A 115 -1.36 -5.69 9.84
CA THR A 115 -2.25 -6.11 10.92
C THR A 115 -2.55 -7.60 10.97
N CYS A 116 -2.86 -8.09 12.18
CA CYS A 116 -3.49 -9.39 12.40
C CYS A 116 -4.79 -9.21 13.19
N GLY A 117 -5.93 -9.32 12.50
CA GLY A 117 -7.28 -9.18 13.10
C GLY A 117 -7.63 -7.77 13.62
N GLY A 118 -6.81 -6.76 13.32
CA GLY A 118 -7.03 -5.35 13.66
C GLY A 118 -7.32 -4.50 12.43
N ILE A 119 -7.16 -3.19 12.58
CA ILE A 119 -7.28 -2.20 11.49
C ILE A 119 -6.01 -1.33 11.52
N THR A 120 -5.31 -1.21 10.40
CA THR A 120 -4.20 -0.26 10.26
C THR A 120 -4.39 0.63 9.05
N VAL A 121 -4.00 1.89 9.21
CA VAL A 121 -3.99 2.90 8.15
C VAL A 121 -2.68 3.65 8.25
N LEU A 122 -1.91 3.62 7.17
CA LEU A 122 -0.88 4.61 6.92
C LEU A 122 -1.38 5.49 5.78
N LEU A 123 -1.32 6.80 5.97
CA LEU A 123 -1.58 7.77 4.93
C LEU A 123 -0.37 8.71 4.90
N ASP A 124 0.30 8.74 3.76
CA ASP A 124 1.29 9.75 3.41
C ASP A 124 0.69 10.72 2.39
N GLY A 125 1.03 12.00 2.54
CA GLY A 125 0.40 13.10 1.84
C GLY A 125 1.19 13.61 0.64
N ALA A 126 2.46 13.96 0.83
CA ALA A 126 3.26 14.59 -0.21
C ALA A 126 4.74 14.42 0.09
N GLY A 127 5.50 13.92 -0.87
CA GLY A 127 6.89 13.61 -0.61
C GLY A 127 7.57 12.90 -1.75
N HIS A 128 8.83 12.54 -1.56
CA HIS A 128 9.50 11.51 -2.34
C HIS A 128 10.02 10.45 -1.37
N ASP A 129 9.18 9.45 -1.12
CA ASP A 129 9.24 8.66 0.09
C ASP A 129 9.90 7.30 -0.14
N SER A 130 10.52 6.79 0.92
CA SER A 130 11.24 5.52 0.91
C SER A 130 10.67 4.56 1.94
N TYR A 131 9.77 3.67 1.48
CA TYR A 131 9.22 2.57 2.27
C TYR A 131 10.11 1.33 2.24
N ARG A 132 10.68 0.95 3.39
CA ARG A 132 11.56 -0.19 3.56
C ARG A 132 11.12 -1.09 4.72
N ALA A 133 11.05 -2.38 4.43
CA ALA A 133 10.74 -3.40 5.43
C ALA A 133 11.29 -4.79 5.06
N ASP A 134 11.47 -5.66 6.06
CA ASP A 134 11.96 -7.02 5.83
C ASP A 134 10.84 -7.95 5.29
N ASP A 135 9.75 -8.16 6.02
CA ASP A 135 8.61 -8.96 5.59
C ASP A 135 7.30 -8.53 6.27
N HIS A 136 6.15 -9.00 5.78
CA HIS A 136 4.84 -8.66 6.36
C HIS A 136 4.57 -7.15 6.49
N ALA A 137 4.80 -6.38 5.43
CA ALA A 137 4.72 -4.93 5.51
C ALA A 137 3.98 -4.30 4.32
N GLN A 138 3.89 -2.97 4.29
CA GLN A 138 3.35 -2.21 3.14
C GLN A 138 1.93 -2.69 2.77
N ALA A 139 0.98 -2.47 3.67
CA ALA A 139 -0.39 -2.99 3.60
C ALA A 139 -0.46 -4.54 3.64
N CYS A 140 -0.11 -5.16 4.77
CA CYS A 140 -0.22 -6.61 4.95
C CYS A 140 -1.30 -6.98 5.99
N ALA A 141 -2.32 -7.72 5.58
CA ALA A 141 -3.48 -8.05 6.40
C ALA A 141 -3.66 -9.54 6.65
N HIS A 142 -3.68 -9.94 7.92
CA HIS A 142 -3.89 -11.31 8.37
C HIS A 142 -5.17 -11.46 9.21
N ALA A 143 -5.74 -12.67 9.18
CA ALA A 143 -6.76 -13.14 10.13
C ALA A 143 -7.99 -12.21 10.27
N GLY A 144 -8.52 -11.72 9.14
CA GLY A 144 -9.68 -10.83 9.13
C GLY A 144 -9.36 -9.35 9.41
N GLY A 145 -8.08 -9.01 9.55
CA GLY A 145 -7.66 -7.63 9.71
C GLY A 145 -7.78 -6.82 8.42
N ILE A 146 -7.73 -5.50 8.55
CA ILE A 146 -7.79 -4.53 7.45
C ILE A 146 -6.51 -3.70 7.49
N ALA A 147 -5.67 -3.80 6.45
CA ALA A 147 -4.47 -3.00 6.31
C ALA A 147 -4.59 -2.07 5.11
N VAL A 148 -4.36 -0.77 5.32
CA VAL A 148 -4.38 0.24 4.27
C VAL A 148 -3.10 1.07 4.33
N LEU A 149 -2.41 1.19 3.20
CA LEU A 149 -1.35 2.15 2.95
C LEU A 149 -1.82 3.01 1.78
N LEU A 150 -1.88 4.33 1.97
CA LEU A 150 -2.19 5.29 0.93
C LEU A 150 -1.02 6.26 0.83
N ASP A 151 -0.45 6.38 -0.36
CA ASP A 151 0.42 7.49 -0.75
C ASP A 151 -0.32 8.32 -1.80
N ILE A 152 -0.15 9.64 -1.75
CA ILE A 152 -0.95 10.58 -2.53
C ILE A 152 -0.13 11.28 -3.60
N SER A 153 1.13 11.56 -3.35
CA SER A 153 1.98 12.17 -4.36
C SER A 153 3.43 11.98 -4.04
N GLY A 154 4.18 11.52 -5.02
CA GLY A 154 5.61 11.47 -4.87
C GLY A 154 6.29 10.83 -6.05
N SER A 155 7.39 10.15 -5.80
CA SER A 155 8.04 9.26 -6.77
C SER A 155 8.85 8.33 -5.90
N ASP A 156 8.19 7.25 -5.52
CA ASP A 156 8.39 6.61 -4.25
C ASP A 156 9.02 5.23 -4.42
N VAL A 157 9.67 4.78 -3.35
CA VAL A 157 10.44 3.54 -3.35
C VAL A 157 9.86 2.57 -2.34
N TYR A 158 9.13 1.59 -2.83
CA TYR A 158 8.58 0.48 -2.06
C TYR A 158 9.50 -0.74 -2.14
N ARG A 159 10.26 -0.99 -1.08
CA ARG A 159 11.13 -2.17 -0.95
C ARG A 159 10.74 -3.01 0.25
N ALA A 160 10.21 -4.20 -0.02
CA ALA A 160 9.95 -5.18 1.03
C ALA A 160 10.27 -6.61 0.60
N GLY A 161 10.47 -7.51 1.56
CA GLY A 161 10.64 -8.93 1.28
C GLY A 161 9.31 -9.63 1.00
N ASN A 162 9.01 -10.68 1.75
CA ASN A 162 7.83 -11.51 1.48
C ASN A 162 6.57 -10.93 2.13
N ARG A 163 5.40 -11.32 1.62
CA ARG A 163 4.09 -11.02 2.23
C ARG A 163 3.88 -9.53 2.46
N SER A 164 4.15 -8.72 1.45
CA SER A 164 4.12 -7.26 1.57
C SER A 164 3.39 -6.62 0.38
N GLN A 165 3.34 -5.30 0.28
CA GLN A 165 2.82 -4.58 -0.90
C GLN A 165 1.40 -5.02 -1.28
N ALA A 166 0.43 -4.76 -0.40
CA ALA A 166 -0.92 -5.31 -0.47
C ALA A 166 -0.92 -6.85 -0.48
N CYS A 167 -0.60 -7.46 0.66
CA CYS A 167 -0.68 -8.91 0.84
C CYS A 167 -1.80 -9.27 1.84
N SER A 168 -2.65 -10.23 1.48
CA SER A 168 -3.72 -10.69 2.38
C SER A 168 -3.74 -12.20 2.62
N ASN A 169 -4.08 -12.59 3.86
CA ASN A 169 -4.27 -13.96 4.29
C ASN A 169 -5.46 -14.09 5.26
N ALA A 170 -6.14 -15.23 5.23
CA ALA A 170 -7.10 -15.66 6.24
C ALA A 170 -8.27 -14.68 6.40
N ASN A 171 -8.87 -14.25 5.29
CA ASN A 171 -9.93 -13.24 5.18
C ASN A 171 -9.50 -11.79 5.50
N GLY A 172 -8.21 -11.49 5.52
CA GLY A 172 -7.76 -10.11 5.61
C GLY A 172 -8.21 -9.28 4.39
N LEU A 173 -8.18 -7.95 4.55
CA LEU A 173 -8.31 -7.00 3.46
C LEU A 173 -7.05 -6.13 3.44
N ALA A 174 -6.32 -6.17 2.34
CA ALA A 174 -5.12 -5.35 2.14
C ALA A 174 -5.32 -4.39 0.96
N LEU A 175 -5.02 -3.11 1.17
CA LEU A 175 -5.03 -2.07 0.15
C LEU A 175 -3.74 -1.27 0.21
N LEU A 176 -2.97 -1.27 -0.88
CA LEU A 176 -1.93 -0.28 -1.15
C LEU A 176 -2.45 0.57 -2.31
N LEU A 177 -2.58 1.87 -2.08
CA LEU A 177 -2.96 2.86 -3.09
C LEU A 177 -1.82 3.85 -3.24
N ASP A 178 -1.30 3.97 -4.45
CA ASP A 178 -0.45 5.09 -4.88
C ASP A 178 -1.20 5.88 -5.96
N VAL A 179 -1.03 7.20 -5.95
CA VAL A 179 -1.84 8.11 -6.76
C VAL A 179 -1.02 8.83 -7.82
N THR A 180 0.21 9.28 -7.54
CA THR A 180 1.00 10.00 -8.54
C THR A 180 2.50 9.81 -8.40
N GLY A 181 3.13 9.65 -9.56
CA GLY A 181 4.54 9.87 -9.84
C GLY A 181 5.25 8.62 -10.30
N ASP A 182 6.56 8.68 -10.49
CA ASP A 182 7.30 7.56 -11.10
C ASP A 182 7.84 6.61 -10.00
N ASP A 183 7.10 5.54 -9.74
CA ASP A 183 7.27 4.70 -8.56
C ASP A 183 8.01 3.38 -8.83
N SER A 184 8.60 2.84 -7.76
CA SER A 184 9.33 1.58 -7.84
C SER A 184 8.96 0.59 -6.73
N TYR A 185 8.45 -0.56 -7.15
CA TYR A 185 8.00 -1.65 -6.27
C TYR A 185 8.91 -2.85 -6.40
N THR A 186 9.73 -3.11 -5.38
CA THR A 186 10.59 -4.29 -5.29
C THR A 186 10.14 -5.21 -4.16
N GLY A 187 9.73 -6.42 -4.52
CA GLY A 187 9.16 -7.40 -3.60
C GLY A 187 9.75 -8.81 -3.72
N GLY A 188 9.64 -9.60 -2.66
CA GLY A 188 9.96 -11.03 -2.65
C GLY A 188 8.83 -11.87 -3.24
N SER A 189 8.20 -12.69 -2.39
CA SER A 189 7.05 -13.51 -2.74
C SER A 189 5.81 -13.13 -1.94
N TYR A 190 4.62 -13.33 -2.52
CA TYR A 190 3.36 -12.84 -1.94
C TYR A 190 3.39 -11.33 -1.79
N VAL A 191 3.50 -10.63 -2.93
CA VAL A 191 3.64 -9.18 -3.01
C VAL A 191 2.80 -8.58 -4.13
N GLN A 192 2.61 -7.26 -4.16
CA GLN A 192 1.97 -6.54 -5.25
C GLN A 192 0.56 -7.03 -5.53
N GLY A 193 -0.33 -6.91 -4.52
CA GLY A 193 -1.72 -7.29 -4.66
C GLY A 193 -1.96 -8.81 -4.63
N SER A 194 -1.29 -9.53 -3.71
CA SER A 194 -1.40 -10.98 -3.62
C SER A 194 -2.30 -11.43 -2.47
N ALA A 195 -3.09 -12.49 -2.68
CA ALA A 195 -4.02 -12.97 -1.66
C ALA A 195 -4.05 -14.48 -1.51
N THR A 196 -4.14 -14.92 -0.25
CA THR A 196 -4.20 -16.33 0.12
C THR A 196 -5.38 -16.62 1.06
N ALA A 197 -5.88 -17.86 1.05
CA ALA A 197 -6.72 -18.40 2.13
C ALA A 197 -7.95 -17.54 2.49
N GLY A 198 -8.67 -17.05 1.48
CA GLY A 198 -9.84 -16.18 1.66
C GLY A 198 -9.55 -14.68 1.72
N GLY A 199 -8.29 -14.27 1.60
CA GLY A 199 -7.90 -12.85 1.58
C GLY A 199 -8.38 -12.11 0.34
N LEU A 200 -8.57 -10.81 0.49
CA LEU A 200 -8.73 -9.82 -0.58
C LEU A 200 -7.56 -8.84 -0.53
N ALA A 201 -6.84 -8.67 -1.63
CA ALA A 201 -5.72 -7.76 -1.73
C ALA A 201 -5.79 -6.93 -3.01
N LEU A 202 -5.53 -5.63 -2.90
CA LEU A 202 -5.46 -4.69 -4.01
C LEU A 202 -4.20 -3.83 -3.88
N LEU A 203 -3.32 -3.89 -4.88
CA LEU A 203 -2.40 -2.80 -5.19
C LEU A 203 -3.04 -2.00 -6.33
N LEU A 204 -3.27 -0.71 -6.11
CA LEU A 204 -3.76 0.23 -7.10
C LEU A 204 -2.72 1.35 -7.24
N ASP A 205 -2.11 1.43 -8.41
CA ASP A 205 -1.29 2.55 -8.84
C ASP A 205 -2.05 3.34 -9.91
N CYS A 206 -1.95 4.66 -9.90
CA CYS A 206 -2.80 5.52 -10.71
C CYS A 206 -2.08 6.25 -11.84
N LEU A 207 -0.89 6.79 -11.61
CA LEU A 207 -0.23 7.69 -12.56
C LEU A 207 1.28 7.61 -12.36
N GLY A 208 2.02 7.31 -13.42
CA GLY A 208 3.48 7.24 -13.33
C GLY A 208 4.09 6.66 -14.59
N ASP A 209 5.41 6.52 -14.66
CA ASP A 209 6.06 5.51 -15.51
C ASP A 209 6.77 4.51 -14.56
N ASP A 210 6.08 3.44 -14.19
CA ASP A 210 6.37 2.65 -12.99
C ASP A 210 7.20 1.39 -13.23
N VAL A 211 7.79 0.90 -12.15
CA VAL A 211 8.60 -0.34 -12.17
C VAL A 211 8.17 -1.32 -11.09
N TYR A 212 7.66 -2.46 -11.53
CA TYR A 212 7.25 -3.56 -10.66
C TYR A 212 8.17 -4.76 -10.80
N ALA A 213 8.91 -5.08 -9.74
CA ALA A 213 9.84 -6.20 -9.68
C ALA A 213 9.52 -7.16 -8.54
N SER A 214 9.26 -8.43 -8.84
CA SER A 214 8.93 -9.45 -7.85
C SER A 214 9.56 -10.81 -8.13
N ALA A 215 9.67 -11.66 -7.10
CA ALA A 215 10.11 -13.05 -7.27
C ALA A 215 8.92 -13.95 -7.66
N ALA A 216 7.95 -14.15 -6.76
CA ALA A 216 6.85 -15.08 -7.04
C ALA A 216 5.54 -14.82 -6.30
N ASN A 217 4.42 -15.40 -6.78
CA ASN A 217 3.10 -15.21 -6.17
C ASN A 217 2.77 -13.72 -6.03
N ALA A 218 2.88 -12.98 -7.13
CA ALA A 218 2.88 -11.52 -7.09
C ALA A 218 2.04 -10.91 -8.21
N GLN A 219 1.90 -9.60 -8.21
CA GLN A 219 1.29 -8.85 -9.31
C GLN A 219 -0.12 -9.37 -9.63
N GLY A 220 -0.99 -9.27 -8.64
CA GLY A 220 -2.37 -9.75 -8.73
C GLY A 220 -2.49 -11.26 -8.65
N ALA A 221 -1.78 -11.92 -7.72
CA ALA A 221 -1.83 -13.38 -7.57
C ALA A 221 -2.87 -13.84 -6.53
N GLY A 222 -3.69 -14.85 -6.88
CA GLY A 222 -4.68 -15.44 -6.00
C GLY A 222 -4.45 -16.93 -5.75
N GLU A 223 -4.24 -17.30 -4.48
CA GLU A 223 -4.15 -18.70 -4.02
C GLU A 223 -5.29 -19.02 -3.03
N GLY A 224 -6.34 -19.69 -3.50
CA GLY A 224 -7.57 -19.87 -2.72
C GLY A 224 -7.40 -20.83 -1.53
N TRP A 225 -7.59 -22.13 -1.78
CA TRP A 225 -7.57 -23.19 -0.75
C TRP A 225 -6.17 -23.40 -0.15
N ALA A 226 -5.75 -22.45 0.68
CA ALA A 226 -4.43 -22.38 1.30
C ALA A 226 -4.55 -22.28 2.82
N ALA A 227 -3.44 -22.52 3.52
CA ALA A 227 -3.35 -22.44 4.99
C ALA A 227 -4.43 -23.26 5.74
N GLY A 228 -4.92 -24.35 5.14
CA GLY A 228 -5.98 -25.19 5.70
C GLY A 228 -7.40 -24.63 5.59
N LEU A 229 -7.60 -23.51 4.88
CA LEU A 229 -8.90 -22.88 4.66
C LEU A 229 -9.40 -23.18 3.24
N THR A 230 -10.65 -23.63 3.10
CA THR A 230 -11.29 -23.87 1.79
C THR A 230 -12.06 -22.63 1.33
N LYS A 231 -11.34 -21.55 1.02
CA LYS A 231 -11.91 -20.25 0.66
C LYS A 231 -11.36 -19.72 -0.67
N VAL A 232 -12.18 -18.97 -1.40
CA VAL A 232 -11.73 -18.21 -2.57
C VAL A 232 -10.95 -17.00 -2.08
N SER A 233 -9.74 -16.78 -2.59
CA SER A 233 -9.01 -15.53 -2.39
C SER A 233 -9.01 -14.70 -3.67
N THR A 234 -8.73 -13.42 -3.56
CA THR A 234 -8.68 -12.51 -4.70
C THR A 234 -7.50 -11.56 -4.55
N GLY A 235 -6.49 -11.73 -5.40
CA GLY A 235 -5.36 -10.81 -5.53
C GLY A 235 -5.53 -9.96 -6.78
N LEU A 236 -5.47 -8.64 -6.60
CA LEU A 236 -5.66 -7.64 -7.64
C LEU A 236 -4.46 -6.71 -7.69
N MET A 237 -3.94 -6.48 -8.88
CA MET A 237 -3.05 -5.39 -9.18
C MET A 237 -3.68 -4.58 -10.31
N VAL A 238 -3.81 -3.28 -10.10
CA VAL A 238 -4.36 -2.35 -11.08
C VAL A 238 -3.38 -1.21 -11.26
N ASP A 239 -2.94 -1.01 -12.49
CA ASP A 239 -2.28 0.20 -12.93
C ASP A 239 -3.23 0.94 -13.87
N VAL A 240 -3.29 2.26 -13.75
CA VAL A 240 -4.24 3.09 -14.48
C VAL A 240 -3.57 3.82 -15.64
N ALA A 241 -2.32 4.26 -15.51
CA ALA A 241 -1.67 5.05 -16.55
C ALA A 241 -0.16 5.13 -16.37
N GLY A 242 0.57 4.78 -17.42
CA GLY A 242 2.01 4.86 -17.43
C GLY A 242 2.63 4.03 -18.54
N ASN A 243 3.93 4.17 -18.78
CA ASN A 243 4.67 3.21 -19.62
C ASN A 243 5.49 2.29 -18.73
N ASP A 244 4.84 1.21 -18.30
CA ASP A 244 5.22 0.50 -17.10
C ASP A 244 6.03 -0.76 -17.40
N ARG A 245 6.75 -1.21 -16.36
CA ARG A 245 7.67 -2.34 -16.47
C ARG A 245 7.40 -3.39 -15.41
N TYR A 246 6.74 -4.46 -15.83
CA TYR A 246 6.42 -5.61 -15.00
C TYR A 246 7.46 -6.71 -15.15
N ARG A 247 8.14 -7.05 -14.04
CA ARG A 247 9.14 -8.11 -13.97
C ARG A 247 8.81 -9.07 -12.84
N ALA A 248 8.67 -10.35 -13.17
CA ALA A 248 8.48 -11.40 -12.17
C ALA A 248 9.26 -12.67 -12.51
N THR A 249 9.60 -13.50 -11.53
CA THR A 249 10.15 -14.83 -11.85
C THR A 249 9.03 -15.83 -12.16
N SER A 250 8.04 -15.98 -11.28
CA SER A 250 6.97 -16.96 -11.51
C SER A 250 5.68 -16.73 -10.74
N ARG A 251 4.55 -17.30 -11.20
CA ARG A 251 3.27 -17.22 -10.49
C ARG A 251 2.85 -15.76 -10.26
N ALA A 252 2.93 -14.96 -11.32
CA ALA A 252 2.62 -13.54 -11.25
C ALA A 252 1.85 -13.06 -12.49
N GLN A 253 1.51 -11.77 -12.51
CA GLN A 253 0.83 -11.12 -13.64
C GLN A 253 -0.52 -11.80 -13.89
N GLY A 254 -1.38 -11.77 -12.87
CA GLY A 254 -2.70 -12.38 -12.91
C GLY A 254 -2.68 -13.90 -12.74
N TYR A 255 -1.92 -14.43 -11.77
CA TYR A 255 -1.83 -15.87 -11.51
C TYR A 255 -2.96 -16.36 -10.58
N GLY A 256 -3.62 -17.47 -10.93
CA GLY A 256 -4.71 -18.04 -10.13
C GLY A 256 -4.51 -19.54 -9.85
N ILE A 257 -4.61 -19.95 -8.58
CA ILE A 257 -4.51 -21.37 -8.19
C ILE A 257 -5.47 -21.71 -7.04
N TYR A 258 -5.89 -22.98 -6.98
CA TYR A 258 -6.69 -23.53 -5.88
C TYR A 258 -7.99 -22.74 -5.62
N ALA A 259 -8.76 -22.46 -6.67
CA ALA A 259 -9.94 -21.59 -6.64
C ALA A 259 -9.65 -20.13 -6.22
N GLY A 260 -8.39 -19.70 -6.26
CA GLY A 260 -8.01 -18.29 -6.13
C GLY A 260 -8.20 -17.52 -7.43
N VAL A 261 -8.49 -16.23 -7.30
CA VAL A 261 -8.63 -15.29 -8.41
C VAL A 261 -7.41 -14.38 -8.41
N GLY A 262 -6.65 -14.39 -9.49
CA GLY A 262 -5.57 -13.44 -9.73
C GLY A 262 -5.89 -12.54 -10.91
N CYS A 263 -5.71 -11.23 -10.74
CA CYS A 263 -5.95 -10.23 -11.76
C CYS A 263 -4.85 -9.17 -11.77
N LEU A 264 -4.18 -9.02 -12.91
CA LEU A 264 -3.44 -7.80 -13.24
C LEU A 264 -4.26 -7.06 -14.30
N THR A 265 -4.57 -5.80 -14.02
CA THR A 265 -5.21 -4.88 -14.97
C THR A 265 -4.32 -3.68 -15.20
N ASP A 266 -3.99 -3.41 -16.44
CA ASP A 266 -3.34 -2.19 -16.89
C ASP A 266 -4.31 -1.48 -17.85
N LEU A 267 -4.51 -0.18 -17.67
CA LEU A 267 -5.50 0.55 -18.44
C LEU A 267 -4.90 1.32 -19.61
N LEU A 268 -3.73 1.95 -19.46
CA LEU A 268 -3.25 2.98 -20.38
C LEU A 268 -1.72 3.07 -20.44
N GLY A 269 -1.18 2.89 -21.64
CA GLY A 269 0.21 3.26 -21.98
C GLY A 269 0.94 2.11 -22.65
N ASP A 270 2.24 2.26 -22.92
CA ASP A 270 3.02 1.27 -23.66
C ASP A 270 3.86 0.37 -22.72
N ASP A 271 3.33 -0.81 -22.41
CA ASP A 271 3.82 -1.60 -21.27
C ASP A 271 4.70 -2.80 -21.63
N ASN A 272 5.56 -3.17 -20.67
CA ASN A 272 6.51 -4.26 -20.83
C ASN A 272 6.40 -5.32 -19.74
N TYR A 273 5.96 -6.51 -20.12
CA TYR A 273 5.77 -7.66 -19.23
C TYR A 273 6.82 -8.73 -19.46
N THR A 274 7.60 -9.00 -18.43
CA THR A 274 8.61 -10.06 -18.43
C THR A 274 8.38 -11.03 -17.27
N ALA A 275 8.32 -12.31 -17.59
CA ALA A 275 8.25 -13.37 -16.60
C ALA A 275 9.10 -14.59 -16.98
N SER A 276 9.53 -15.41 -16.01
CA SER A 276 10.25 -16.65 -16.38
C SER A 276 9.31 -17.83 -16.60
N ARG A 277 8.32 -18.08 -15.74
CA ARG A 277 7.40 -19.23 -15.85
C ARG A 277 6.08 -19.05 -15.11
N SER A 278 5.01 -19.71 -15.57
CA SER A 278 3.72 -19.78 -14.87
C SER A 278 3.16 -18.41 -14.50
N SER A 279 3.24 -17.45 -15.41
CA SER A 279 2.75 -16.08 -15.25
C SER A 279 1.92 -15.67 -16.48
N GLN A 280 1.51 -14.41 -16.54
CA GLN A 280 0.78 -13.82 -17.67
C GLN A 280 -0.53 -14.54 -17.94
N SER A 281 -1.45 -14.43 -16.98
CA SER A 281 -2.74 -15.14 -16.98
C SER A 281 -2.58 -16.67 -16.95
N TYR A 282 -1.95 -17.19 -15.89
CA TYR A 282 -1.81 -18.63 -15.69
C TYR A 282 -2.74 -19.13 -14.58
N GLY A 283 -3.83 -19.79 -14.97
CA GLY A 283 -4.83 -20.39 -14.09
C GLY A 283 -4.64 -21.90 -13.98
N THR A 284 -4.62 -22.43 -12.76
CA THR A 284 -4.55 -23.88 -12.49
C THR A 284 -5.40 -24.26 -11.28
N LEU A 285 -5.79 -25.53 -11.16
CA LEU A 285 -6.54 -26.11 -10.04
C LEU A 285 -7.75 -25.25 -9.64
N PHE A 286 -8.66 -25.03 -10.59
CA PHE A 286 -9.87 -24.20 -10.48
C PHE A 286 -9.62 -22.70 -10.29
N GLY A 287 -8.36 -22.24 -10.31
CA GLY A 287 -8.03 -20.83 -10.24
C GLY A 287 -8.49 -20.05 -11.48
N ILE A 288 -8.79 -18.77 -11.27
CA ILE A 288 -9.11 -17.80 -12.33
C ILE A 288 -7.95 -16.84 -12.43
N ALA A 289 -7.39 -16.72 -13.62
CA ALA A 289 -6.22 -15.91 -13.92
C ALA A 289 -6.58 -14.89 -15.00
N MET A 290 -6.29 -13.62 -14.74
CA MET A 290 -6.62 -12.51 -15.64
C MET A 290 -5.42 -11.59 -15.78
N LEU A 291 -4.98 -11.39 -17.01
CA LEU A 291 -4.06 -10.31 -17.38
C LEU A 291 -4.79 -9.48 -18.43
N MET A 292 -5.16 -8.26 -18.07
CA MET A 292 -5.93 -7.38 -18.93
C MET A 292 -5.16 -6.09 -19.11
N ASP A 293 -4.83 -5.80 -20.35
CA ASP A 293 -4.12 -4.61 -20.74
C ASP A 293 -4.93 -3.99 -21.87
N PHE A 294 -5.43 -2.78 -21.65
CA PHE A 294 -6.44 -2.19 -22.53
C PHE A 294 -5.91 -1.09 -23.46
N GLY A 295 -4.73 -0.54 -23.21
CA GLY A 295 -4.18 0.62 -23.93
C GLY A 295 -2.79 0.34 -24.52
N GLY A 296 -2.37 1.18 -25.46
CA GLY A 296 -1.01 1.23 -26.00
C GLY A 296 -0.45 -0.01 -26.71
N GLY A 297 0.88 -0.01 -26.89
CA GLY A 297 1.66 -0.94 -27.69
C GLY A 297 2.51 -1.88 -26.84
N ASN A 298 1.88 -2.96 -26.35
CA ASN A 298 2.43 -3.77 -25.26
C ASN A 298 3.36 -4.90 -25.71
N SER A 299 4.30 -5.27 -24.85
CA SER A 299 5.21 -6.40 -25.07
C SER A 299 5.16 -7.43 -23.96
N TYR A 300 5.10 -8.72 -24.34
CA TYR A 300 5.03 -9.84 -23.41
C TYR A 300 6.11 -10.87 -23.71
N ARG A 301 7.00 -11.10 -22.74
CA ARG A 301 8.06 -12.10 -22.84
C ARG A 301 7.99 -13.09 -21.68
N GLN A 302 7.97 -14.38 -22.02
CA GLN A 302 8.17 -15.46 -21.05
C GLN A 302 9.39 -16.33 -21.41
N ASP A 303 10.32 -16.54 -20.48
CA ASP A 303 11.57 -17.27 -20.76
C ASP A 303 11.36 -18.78 -20.99
N THR A 304 10.41 -19.38 -20.27
CA THR A 304 10.07 -20.79 -20.46
C THR A 304 8.67 -20.92 -21.04
N PRO A 305 8.45 -21.84 -22.01
CA PRO A 305 7.11 -22.12 -22.51
C PRO A 305 6.18 -22.55 -21.37
N LEU A 306 4.92 -22.14 -21.43
CA LEU A 306 3.89 -22.62 -20.51
C LEU A 306 3.88 -24.15 -20.52
N PRO A 307 3.82 -24.83 -19.36
CA PRO A 307 3.54 -26.26 -19.33
C PRO A 307 2.29 -26.51 -20.16
N GLY A 308 2.39 -27.41 -21.15
CA GLY A 308 1.33 -27.66 -22.13
C GLY A 308 0.02 -28.20 -21.55
N ASP A 309 -0.01 -28.52 -20.25
CA ASP A 309 -1.16 -29.05 -19.56
C ASP A 309 -1.79 -27.96 -18.67
N ARG A 310 -2.89 -27.37 -19.16
CA ARG A 310 -3.77 -26.50 -18.38
C ARG A 310 -4.50 -27.36 -17.35
N GLU A 311 -3.90 -27.51 -16.18
CA GLU A 311 -4.41 -28.29 -15.04
C GLU A 311 -5.69 -27.66 -14.44
N GLY A 312 -6.81 -27.65 -15.16
CA GLY A 312 -8.14 -27.38 -14.59
C GLY A 312 -8.42 -25.96 -14.08
N GLY A 313 -7.68 -24.93 -14.53
CA GLY A 313 -7.97 -23.51 -14.26
C GLY A 313 -8.52 -22.74 -15.46
N THR A 314 -8.90 -21.48 -15.24
CA THR A 314 -9.37 -20.54 -16.28
C THR A 314 -8.35 -19.41 -16.44
N SER A 315 -7.96 -19.14 -17.69
CA SER A 315 -7.05 -18.06 -18.06
C SER A 315 -7.72 -17.13 -19.06
N ILE A 316 -7.74 -15.83 -18.75
CA ILE A 316 -8.22 -14.75 -19.61
C ILE A 316 -7.06 -13.78 -19.82
N LYS A 317 -6.67 -13.56 -21.08
CA LYS A 317 -5.72 -12.52 -21.44
C LYS A 317 -6.39 -11.56 -22.42
N ILE A 318 -6.39 -10.28 -22.09
CA ILE A 318 -6.85 -9.18 -22.94
C ILE A 318 -5.64 -8.29 -23.20
N ASP A 319 -5.47 -7.92 -24.45
CA ASP A 319 -4.41 -7.04 -24.93
C ASP A 319 -5.06 -6.15 -26.00
N ASP A 320 -5.01 -4.84 -25.79
CA ASP A 320 -5.61 -3.79 -26.61
C ASP A 320 -7.13 -3.96 -26.83
N ILE A 321 -7.92 -3.18 -26.09
CA ILE A 321 -9.31 -2.87 -26.47
C ILE A 321 -9.34 -1.41 -26.91
N SER A 322 -9.03 -1.20 -28.18
CA SER A 322 -9.14 0.01 -29.03
C SER A 322 -10.31 1.01 -28.83
N SER A 323 -11.15 0.89 -27.79
CA SER A 323 -12.32 1.72 -27.56
C SER A 323 -12.70 2.00 -26.09
N LEU A 324 -11.79 1.90 -25.10
CA LEU A 324 -12.12 2.42 -23.78
C LEU A 324 -12.42 3.93 -23.85
N PRO A 325 -13.44 4.46 -23.14
CA PRO A 325 -13.72 5.89 -23.08
C PRO A 325 -12.67 6.58 -22.18
N SER A 326 -11.43 6.62 -22.65
CA SER A 326 -10.24 7.01 -21.89
C SER A 326 -10.10 8.52 -21.73
N GLU A 327 -10.62 9.34 -22.66
CA GLU A 327 -10.34 10.79 -22.69
C GLU A 327 -10.77 11.55 -21.43
N ASN A 328 -11.92 11.22 -20.83
CA ASN A 328 -12.40 11.91 -19.63
C ASN A 328 -11.66 11.49 -18.36
N LEU A 329 -11.31 10.21 -18.23
CA LEU A 329 -10.53 9.70 -17.10
C LEU A 329 -9.09 10.21 -17.19
N LEU A 330 -8.46 10.13 -18.38
CA LEU A 330 -7.15 10.71 -18.67
C LEU A 330 -7.11 12.20 -18.37
N SER A 331 -8.10 12.96 -18.82
CA SER A 331 -8.13 14.41 -18.57
C SER A 331 -8.24 14.72 -17.08
N LEU A 332 -9.00 13.93 -16.32
CA LEU A 332 -9.14 14.10 -14.87
C LEU A 332 -7.82 13.76 -14.14
N LEU A 333 -7.23 12.62 -14.47
CA LEU A 333 -6.00 12.15 -13.83
C LEU A 333 -4.78 13.02 -14.22
N SER A 334 -4.67 13.39 -15.50
CA SER A 334 -3.64 14.34 -15.96
C SER A 334 -3.80 15.71 -15.29
N TYR A 335 -5.05 16.16 -15.09
CA TYR A 335 -5.31 17.39 -14.35
C TYR A 335 -4.89 17.27 -12.88
N VAL A 336 -5.12 16.12 -12.23
CA VAL A 336 -4.65 15.82 -10.86
C VAL A 336 -3.13 15.92 -10.77
N ARG A 337 -2.40 15.23 -11.65
CA ARG A 337 -0.93 15.27 -11.71
C ARG A 337 -0.40 16.67 -11.99
N ASP A 338 -0.87 17.32 -13.04
CA ASP A 338 -0.28 18.60 -13.51
C ASP A 338 -0.54 19.77 -12.54
N HIS A 339 -1.52 19.64 -11.64
CA HIS A 339 -1.93 20.69 -10.70
C HIS A 339 -1.74 20.29 -9.24
N ASP A 340 -1.11 19.16 -8.96
CA ASP A 340 -0.82 18.68 -7.60
C ASP A 340 -2.10 18.64 -6.73
N ILE A 341 -3.18 18.09 -7.30
CA ILE A 341 -4.50 18.10 -6.67
C ILE A 341 -4.67 16.84 -5.86
N MET A 342 -4.45 16.94 -4.56
CA MET A 342 -4.77 15.88 -3.60
C MET A 342 -6.24 15.43 -3.73
N PRO A 343 -6.54 14.22 -4.23
CA PRO A 343 -7.92 13.79 -4.56
C PRO A 343 -8.82 13.63 -3.34
N LEU A 344 -8.22 13.52 -2.14
CA LEU A 344 -8.89 13.38 -0.86
C LEU A 344 -9.12 14.72 -0.16
N SER A 345 -9.33 15.80 -0.92
CA SER A 345 -9.43 17.18 -0.40
C SER A 345 -10.41 17.33 0.77
N SER A 346 -11.46 16.52 0.88
CA SER A 346 -12.41 16.61 2.01
C SER A 346 -11.97 15.91 3.30
N PHE A 347 -11.01 14.97 3.25
CA PHE A 347 -10.36 14.39 4.43
C PHE A 347 -9.10 15.19 4.79
N LEU A 348 -8.34 15.65 3.81
CA LEU A 348 -7.12 16.45 4.00
C LEU A 348 -7.42 17.91 4.37
N GLU A 349 -8.55 18.49 3.91
CA GLU A 349 -9.07 19.76 4.45
C GLU A 349 -9.45 19.69 5.94
N PHE A 350 -9.47 18.50 6.57
CA PHE A 350 -9.58 18.44 8.03
C PHE A 350 -8.30 18.85 8.74
N PHE A 351 -7.14 18.89 8.09
CA PHE A 351 -5.88 19.31 8.72
C PHE A 351 -5.35 20.66 8.21
N ARG A 352 -5.89 21.20 7.10
CA ARG A 352 -5.77 22.61 6.70
C ARG A 352 -6.63 23.55 7.56
#